data_AF-A0A3B9H4Z4-F1
#
_entry.id   AF-A0A3B9H4Z4-F1
#
_cell.length_a   1.000
_cell.length_b   1.000
_cell.length_c   1.000
_cell.angle_alpha   90.00
_cell.angle_beta   90.00
_cell.angle_gamma   90.00
#
_symmetry.space_group_name_H-M   'P 1'
#
loop_
_entity.id
_entity.type
_entity.pdbx_description
1 polymer ?
#
loop_
_entity_poly.entity_id
_entity_poly.type
_entity_poly.pdbx_seq_one_letter_code
_entity_poly.pdbx_strand_id
1 'polypeptide(L)'
;MDKFSYLSNAHGSSIEELYSQYLSDNNSVEFGWQKFFEGFEFARINFEKTGSVPEDMHKEFKVIQLINGYRNRGHLFTKTNPVRERRKYSPDLSLQNFGLEESDLSERFNAGEEIGIGSATLQEIVDHLEETYCQSIGVEFTYVRHPNRVDWLKNKIELKNRLQLSADSKKHILHKLNQANGFEQFLQKKFVGQKRFSLEGGEALIPALDALIERGSEIGVENFVMAMAHRGRLNVLANIFNKTYDAIFSEFEGKEYENSLFDGDVKYHLGFSCEAKCESGNSVHMTLCPNPSHLEAVDPIAEGLTRAIIDNKLGGDSKKIVPILVHGDAAVAGQGVVYEVVQMAQLEGYKTGGTIHIVVNNQIGFTTNYLDGRSSTYCTDVAKTTLCPVFHVNGDDVEAVIQVMQIALEYRQEFNRDVFVDLLCYRKYG
;
A
#
# COMPACT_ATOMS: atom_id res chain seq x y z
N MET A 1 -0.90 -63.89 -25.89
CA MET A 1 -1.71 -63.75 -27.11
C MET A 1 -2.08 -62.30 -27.24
N ASP A 2 -1.74 -61.71 -28.38
CA ASP A 2 -2.00 -60.31 -28.65
C ASP A 2 -3.52 -60.06 -28.67
N LYS A 3 -4.01 -59.13 -27.84
CA LYS A 3 -5.46 -58.92 -27.60
C LYS A 3 -6.24 -58.48 -28.85
N PHE A 4 -5.55 -58.19 -29.95
CA PHE A 4 -6.10 -57.63 -31.19
C PHE A 4 -5.82 -58.50 -32.43
N SER A 5 -5.52 -59.80 -32.24
CA SER A 5 -5.19 -60.73 -33.32
C SER A 5 -6.23 -60.81 -34.46
N TYR A 6 -7.50 -60.48 -34.19
CA TYR A 6 -8.59 -60.47 -35.17
C TYR A 6 -8.58 -59.22 -36.07
N LEU A 7 -7.96 -58.12 -35.64
CA LEU A 7 -7.75 -56.92 -36.45
C LEU A 7 -6.47 -57.03 -37.30
N SER A 8 -5.43 -57.69 -36.79
CA SER A 8 -4.13 -57.81 -37.47
C SER A 8 -4.12 -58.80 -38.64
N ASN A 9 -5.09 -59.73 -38.70
CA ASN A 9 -5.22 -60.73 -39.78
C ASN A 9 -6.38 -60.44 -40.74
N ALA A 10 -7.11 -59.35 -40.55
CA ALA A 10 -8.20 -58.96 -41.45
C ALA A 10 -7.65 -58.12 -42.61
N HIS A 11 -7.99 -58.49 -43.85
CA HIS A 11 -7.67 -57.67 -45.02
C HIS A 11 -8.45 -56.35 -44.92
N GLY A 12 -7.75 -55.21 -45.01
CA GLY A 12 -8.37 -53.88 -44.85
C GLY A 12 -9.58 -53.65 -45.75
N SER A 13 -9.60 -54.22 -46.96
CA SER A 13 -10.73 -54.18 -47.88
C SER A 13 -12.00 -54.83 -47.32
N SER A 14 -11.89 -55.90 -46.54
CA SER A 14 -13.03 -56.57 -45.93
C SER A 14 -13.64 -55.75 -44.79
N ILE A 15 -12.82 -55.00 -44.06
CA ILE A 15 -13.30 -54.08 -43.02
C ILE A 15 -14.00 -52.87 -43.66
N GLU A 16 -13.50 -52.37 -44.79
CA GLU A 16 -14.15 -51.29 -45.56
C GLU A 16 -15.50 -51.71 -46.14
N GLU A 17 -15.63 -52.94 -46.63
CA GLU A 17 -16.93 -53.49 -47.08
C GLU A 17 -17.92 -53.61 -45.93
N LEU A 18 -17.50 -54.15 -44.78
CA LEU A 18 -18.33 -54.24 -43.58
C LEU A 18 -18.76 -52.86 -43.08
N TYR A 19 -17.87 -51.88 -43.12
CA TYR A 19 -18.19 -50.50 -42.76
C TYR A 19 -19.18 -49.86 -43.75
N SER A 20 -19.03 -50.12 -45.06
CA SER A 20 -19.96 -49.65 -46.08
C SER A 20 -21.36 -50.27 -45.93
N GLN A 21 -21.42 -51.56 -45.55
CA GLN A 21 -22.68 -52.23 -45.21
C GLN A 21 -23.33 -51.60 -43.98
N TYR A 22 -22.55 -51.38 -42.91
CA TYR A 22 -23.01 -50.69 -41.70
C TYR A 22 -23.59 -49.31 -42.00
N LEU A 23 -22.95 -48.50 -42.85
CA LEU A 23 -23.47 -47.17 -43.25
C LEU A 23 -24.79 -47.24 -44.03
N SER A 24 -25.05 -48.35 -44.74
CA SER A 24 -26.31 -48.55 -45.48
C SER A 24 -27.45 -49.07 -44.60
N ASP A 25 -27.14 -49.93 -43.63
CA ASP A 25 -28.07 -50.44 -42.61
C ASP A 25 -27.27 -50.94 -41.40
N ASN A 26 -27.50 -50.32 -40.24
CA ASN A 26 -26.81 -50.65 -38.99
C ASN A 26 -27.01 -52.11 -38.55
N ASN A 27 -28.09 -52.78 -38.97
CA ASN A 27 -28.36 -54.17 -38.62
C ASN A 27 -27.74 -55.19 -39.59
N SER A 28 -27.11 -54.72 -40.68
CA SER A 28 -26.55 -55.59 -41.73
C SER A 28 -25.25 -56.29 -41.34
N VAL A 29 -24.60 -55.84 -40.27
CA VAL A 29 -23.35 -56.41 -39.74
C VAL A 29 -23.57 -57.06 -38.37
N GLU A 30 -22.70 -58.00 -37.99
CA GLU A 30 -22.76 -58.66 -36.68
C GLU A 30 -22.65 -57.66 -35.53
N PHE A 31 -23.35 -57.91 -34.42
CA PHE A 31 -23.43 -57.02 -33.25
C PHE A 31 -22.06 -56.49 -32.76
N GLY A 32 -21.01 -57.32 -32.78
CA GLY A 32 -19.65 -56.89 -32.43
C GLY A 32 -19.11 -55.79 -33.35
N TRP A 33 -19.35 -55.91 -34.65
CA TRP A 33 -18.99 -54.91 -35.66
C TRP A 33 -19.89 -53.67 -35.58
N GLN A 34 -21.17 -53.83 -35.24
CA GLN A 34 -22.05 -52.68 -35.00
C GLN A 34 -21.53 -51.80 -33.86
N LYS A 35 -21.12 -52.40 -32.73
CA LYS A 35 -20.55 -51.67 -31.59
C LYS A 35 -19.18 -51.09 -31.89
N PHE A 36 -18.37 -51.79 -32.68
CA PHE A 36 -17.10 -51.27 -33.16
C PHE A 36 -17.29 -50.05 -34.07
N PHE A 37 -18.19 -50.12 -35.07
CA PHE A 37 -18.44 -49.02 -35.99
C PHE A 37 -19.22 -47.87 -35.34
N GLU A 38 -20.10 -48.12 -34.37
CA GLU A 38 -20.73 -47.09 -33.54
C GLU A 38 -19.66 -46.31 -32.75
N GLY A 39 -18.69 -47.00 -32.14
CA GLY A 39 -17.56 -46.37 -31.48
C GLY A 39 -16.58 -45.68 -32.44
N PHE A 40 -16.39 -46.23 -33.64
CA PHE A 40 -15.56 -45.65 -34.70
C PHE A 40 -16.19 -44.39 -35.30
N GLU A 41 -17.51 -44.39 -35.55
CA GLU A 41 -18.28 -43.20 -35.92
C GLU A 41 -18.26 -42.18 -34.80
N PHE A 42 -18.47 -42.58 -33.55
CA PHE A 42 -18.36 -41.68 -32.39
C PHE A 42 -16.96 -41.05 -32.27
N ALA A 43 -15.90 -41.80 -32.56
CA ALA A 43 -14.53 -41.28 -32.58
C ALA A 43 -14.21 -40.44 -33.84
N ARG A 44 -14.89 -40.72 -34.97
CA ARG A 44 -14.80 -39.98 -36.24
C ARG A 44 -15.67 -38.74 -36.31
N ILE A 45 -16.69 -38.65 -35.45
CA ILE A 45 -17.22 -37.37 -35.00
C ILE A 45 -16.04 -36.71 -34.30
N ASN A 46 -15.20 -36.08 -35.11
CA ASN A 46 -14.48 -34.91 -34.69
C ASN A 46 -15.57 -34.08 -34.04
N PHE A 47 -15.54 -33.96 -32.71
CA PHE A 47 -15.77 -32.65 -32.15
C PHE A 47 -14.76 -31.80 -32.90
N GLU A 48 -15.20 -31.20 -34.02
CA GLU A 48 -14.47 -30.14 -34.64
C GLU A 48 -14.06 -29.25 -33.47
N LYS A 49 -12.84 -28.74 -33.51
CA LYS A 49 -12.46 -27.64 -32.65
C LYS A 49 -13.28 -26.39 -33.04
N THR A 50 -14.60 -26.49 -33.18
CA THR A 50 -15.62 -25.45 -33.09
C THR A 50 -15.82 -25.03 -31.63
N GLY A 51 -14.76 -25.10 -30.84
CA GLY A 51 -14.63 -24.42 -29.57
C GLY A 51 -13.77 -23.17 -29.77
N SER A 52 -14.10 -22.33 -30.76
CA SER A 52 -13.74 -20.92 -30.61
C SER A 52 -14.47 -20.47 -29.36
N VAL A 53 -13.71 -20.11 -28.31
CA VAL A 53 -14.28 -19.49 -27.13
C VAL A 53 -15.17 -18.34 -27.64
N PRO A 54 -16.45 -18.27 -27.23
CA PRO A 54 -17.35 -17.23 -27.72
C PRO A 54 -16.69 -15.86 -27.59
N GLU A 55 -16.87 -15.00 -28.60
CA GLU A 55 -16.25 -13.67 -28.61
C GLU A 55 -16.57 -12.88 -27.33
N ASP A 56 -17.78 -13.04 -26.80
CA ASP A 56 -18.24 -12.51 -25.51
C ASP A 56 -17.37 -13.01 -24.34
N MET A 57 -17.01 -14.30 -24.32
CA MET A 57 -16.14 -14.87 -23.29
C MET A 57 -14.69 -14.39 -23.44
N HIS A 58 -14.22 -14.13 -24.66
CA HIS A 58 -12.93 -13.50 -24.87
C HIS A 58 -12.89 -12.07 -24.34
N LYS A 59 -13.95 -11.29 -24.52
CA LYS A 59 -14.05 -9.93 -23.98
C LYS A 59 -14.09 -9.93 -22.45
N GLU A 60 -14.78 -10.88 -21.81
CA GLU A 60 -14.74 -11.05 -20.33
C GLU A 60 -13.31 -11.17 -19.80
N PHE A 61 -12.46 -12.00 -20.41
CA PHE A 61 -11.05 -12.12 -20.01
C PHE A 61 -10.26 -10.83 -20.21
N LYS A 62 -10.56 -10.05 -21.26
CA LYS A 62 -9.94 -8.73 -21.49
C LYS A 62 -10.35 -7.74 -20.41
N VAL A 63 -11.60 -7.75 -19.96
CA VAL A 63 -12.07 -6.92 -18.84
C VAL A 63 -11.38 -7.32 -17.53
N ILE A 64 -11.18 -8.61 -17.28
CA ILE A 64 -10.38 -9.09 -16.14
C ILE A 64 -8.91 -8.60 -16.25
N GLN A 65 -8.32 -8.61 -17.45
CA GLN A 65 -6.99 -8.06 -17.67
C GLN A 65 -6.92 -6.56 -17.41
N LEU A 66 -7.96 -5.80 -17.79
CA LEU A 66 -8.11 -4.38 -17.49
C LEU A 66 -8.15 -4.14 -15.97
N ILE A 67 -9.01 -4.87 -15.24
CA ILE A 67 -9.08 -4.81 -13.76
C ILE A 67 -7.70 -5.05 -13.13
N ASN A 68 -7.00 -6.09 -13.59
CA ASN A 68 -5.65 -6.40 -13.11
C ASN A 68 -4.63 -5.32 -13.53
N GLY A 69 -4.83 -4.67 -14.67
CA GLY A 69 -4.05 -3.51 -15.11
C GLY A 69 -4.14 -2.34 -14.11
N TYR A 70 -5.35 -1.99 -13.67
CA TYR A 70 -5.57 -0.95 -12.64
C TYR A 70 -4.98 -1.36 -11.29
N ARG A 71 -5.16 -2.61 -10.85
CA ARG A 71 -4.55 -3.11 -9.59
C ARG A 71 -3.02 -3.05 -9.61
N ASN A 72 -2.41 -3.36 -10.76
CA ASN A 72 -0.95 -3.41 -10.90
C ASN A 72 -0.30 -2.05 -11.15
N ARG A 73 -0.97 -1.15 -11.88
CA ARG A 73 -0.34 0.09 -12.40
C ARG A 73 -1.16 1.36 -12.13
N GLY A 74 -2.35 1.27 -11.54
CA GLY A 74 -3.22 2.41 -11.23
C GLY A 74 -2.51 3.50 -10.42
N HIS A 75 -1.66 3.10 -9.48
CA HIS A 75 -0.82 4.00 -8.68
C HIS A 75 0.10 4.94 -9.50
N LEU A 76 0.36 4.65 -10.78
CA LEU A 76 1.11 5.52 -11.69
C LEU A 76 0.26 6.70 -12.22
N PHE A 77 -1.06 6.54 -12.23
CA PHE A 77 -2.04 7.44 -12.86
C PHE A 77 -2.93 8.19 -11.85
N THR A 78 -2.56 8.16 -10.56
CA THR A 78 -3.35 8.78 -9.49
C THR A 78 -3.26 10.30 -9.45
N LYS A 79 -4.27 10.95 -8.85
CA LYS A 79 -4.28 12.39 -8.53
C LYS A 79 -3.63 12.67 -7.16
N THR A 80 -2.44 12.10 -6.93
CA THR A 80 -1.76 12.17 -5.62
C THR A 80 -0.88 13.40 -5.40
N ASN A 81 -0.49 14.13 -6.44
CA ASN A 81 0.47 15.23 -6.30
C ASN A 81 -0.26 16.58 -6.10
N PRO A 82 -0.07 17.28 -4.96
CA PRO A 82 -0.79 18.52 -4.67
C PRO A 82 -0.31 19.73 -5.47
N VAL A 83 0.91 19.70 -6.03
CA VAL A 83 1.56 20.89 -6.60
C VAL A 83 1.90 20.79 -8.08
N ARG A 84 1.91 19.58 -8.66
CA ARG A 84 2.36 19.36 -10.05
C ARG A 84 1.54 18.28 -10.72
N GLU A 85 1.41 18.38 -12.04
CA GLU A 85 0.93 17.27 -12.86
C GLU A 85 1.89 16.07 -12.72
N ARG A 86 1.32 14.86 -12.71
CA ARG A 86 2.12 13.63 -12.67
C ARG A 86 2.85 13.39 -14.00
N ARG A 87 3.91 12.59 -13.92
CA ARG A 87 4.61 12.05 -15.09
C ARG A 87 3.62 11.27 -15.97
N LYS A 88 3.74 11.42 -17.29
CA LYS A 88 3.01 10.59 -18.25
C LYS A 88 3.72 9.24 -18.37
N TYR A 89 2.95 8.16 -18.26
CA TYR A 89 3.45 6.80 -18.40
C TYR A 89 2.86 6.13 -19.64
N SER A 90 3.62 5.22 -20.25
CA SER A 90 3.23 4.48 -21.45
C SER A 90 3.64 3.01 -21.29
N PRO A 91 2.82 2.02 -21.68
CA PRO A 91 1.42 2.16 -22.10
C PRO A 91 0.52 2.63 -20.95
N ASP A 92 -0.55 3.37 -21.24
CA ASP A 92 -1.52 3.83 -20.24
C ASP A 92 -2.57 2.76 -19.90
N LEU A 93 -3.66 3.16 -19.25
CA LEU A 93 -4.80 2.31 -18.91
C LEU A 93 -5.94 2.38 -19.94
N SER A 94 -5.68 2.91 -21.14
CA SER A 94 -6.69 2.96 -22.21
C SER A 94 -7.16 1.56 -22.63
N LEU A 95 -8.44 1.46 -22.99
CA LEU A 95 -9.11 0.21 -23.40
C LEU A 95 -8.36 -0.52 -24.51
N GLN A 96 -7.80 0.23 -25.45
CA GLN A 96 -7.10 -0.29 -26.62
C GLN A 96 -5.85 -1.11 -26.22
N ASN A 97 -5.19 -0.76 -25.12
CA ASN A 97 -4.04 -1.53 -24.61
C ASN A 97 -4.44 -2.91 -24.05
N PHE A 98 -5.73 -3.13 -23.80
CA PHE A 98 -6.31 -4.40 -23.35
C PHE A 98 -7.13 -5.08 -24.46
N GLY A 99 -7.11 -4.54 -25.69
CA GLY A 99 -7.85 -5.07 -26.82
C GLY A 99 -9.36 -4.88 -26.73
N LEU A 100 -9.82 -3.84 -26.01
CA LEU A 100 -11.21 -3.40 -25.91
C LEU A 100 -11.40 -2.11 -26.73
N GLU A 101 -12.60 -1.91 -27.25
CA GLU A 101 -12.97 -0.75 -28.07
C GLU A 101 -13.99 0.15 -27.34
N GLU A 102 -14.13 1.40 -27.76
CA GLU A 102 -15.11 2.32 -27.15
C GLU A 102 -16.56 1.85 -27.35
N SER A 103 -16.84 1.07 -28.39
CA SER A 103 -18.15 0.45 -28.59
C SER A 103 -18.52 -0.54 -27.47
N ASP A 104 -17.52 -1.15 -26.83
CA ASP A 104 -17.71 -2.14 -25.77
C ASP A 104 -18.17 -1.49 -24.44
N LEU A 105 -18.06 -0.16 -24.30
CA LEU A 105 -18.41 0.55 -23.07
C LEU A 105 -19.85 0.30 -22.60
N SER A 106 -20.76 0.10 -23.54
CA SER A 106 -22.19 -0.16 -23.28
C SER A 106 -22.52 -1.64 -23.06
N GLU A 107 -21.59 -2.55 -23.36
CA GLU A 107 -21.75 -3.99 -23.16
C GLU A 107 -21.63 -4.34 -21.67
N ARG A 108 -22.36 -5.38 -21.24
CA ARG A 108 -22.38 -5.85 -19.85
C ARG A 108 -21.44 -7.04 -19.67
N PHE A 109 -20.68 -7.00 -18.59
CA PHE A 109 -19.69 -8.00 -18.22
C PHE A 109 -19.92 -8.51 -16.80
N ASN A 110 -19.82 -9.82 -16.61
CA ASN A 110 -19.86 -10.45 -15.31
C ASN A 110 -18.54 -10.27 -14.55
N ALA A 111 -17.44 -9.89 -15.24
CA ALA A 111 -16.17 -9.51 -14.61
C ALA A 111 -16.30 -8.44 -13.50
N GLY A 112 -17.37 -7.65 -13.47
CA GLY A 112 -17.65 -6.73 -12.36
C GLY A 112 -17.84 -7.41 -11.00
N GLU A 113 -18.10 -8.73 -10.95
CA GLU A 113 -18.09 -9.51 -9.70
C GLU A 113 -16.71 -9.48 -9.01
N GLU A 114 -15.60 -9.43 -9.77
CA GLU A 114 -14.23 -9.40 -9.25
C GLU A 114 -13.89 -8.14 -8.43
N ILE A 115 -14.67 -7.08 -8.61
CA ILE A 115 -14.58 -5.80 -7.89
C ILE A 115 -15.81 -5.56 -6.99
N GLY A 116 -16.72 -6.53 -6.92
CA GLY A 116 -17.85 -6.52 -5.99
C GLY A 116 -19.06 -5.68 -6.41
N ILE A 117 -19.17 -5.30 -7.70
CA ILE A 117 -20.33 -4.54 -8.22
C ILE A 117 -21.34 -5.43 -8.98
N GLY A 118 -21.01 -6.71 -9.19
CA GLY A 118 -21.84 -7.64 -9.94
C GLY A 118 -21.75 -7.44 -11.46
N SER A 119 -22.72 -7.97 -12.20
CA SER A 119 -22.79 -7.77 -13.66
C SER A 119 -23.07 -6.31 -14.00
N ALA A 120 -22.11 -5.65 -14.63
CA ALA A 120 -22.10 -4.21 -14.89
C ALA A 120 -21.62 -3.90 -16.31
N THR A 121 -21.94 -2.72 -16.82
CA THR A 121 -21.40 -2.24 -18.09
C THR A 121 -19.89 -2.01 -18.00
N LEU A 122 -19.16 -2.11 -19.10
CA LEU A 122 -17.72 -1.80 -19.10
C LEU A 122 -17.44 -0.36 -18.63
N GLN A 123 -18.31 0.59 -18.97
CA GLN A 123 -18.22 1.96 -18.45
C GLN A 123 -18.28 2.00 -16.92
N GLU A 124 -19.28 1.34 -16.31
CA GLU A 124 -19.42 1.28 -14.84
C GLU A 124 -18.20 0.62 -14.18
N ILE A 125 -17.64 -0.42 -14.82
CA ILE A 125 -16.41 -1.09 -14.35
C ILE A 125 -15.21 -0.13 -14.40
N VAL A 126 -15.01 0.58 -15.51
CA VAL A 126 -13.91 1.54 -15.68
C VAL A 126 -14.04 2.67 -14.66
N ASP A 127 -15.22 3.24 -14.50
CA ASP A 127 -15.49 4.32 -13.54
C ASP A 127 -15.18 3.87 -12.11
N HIS A 128 -15.60 2.66 -11.72
CA HIS A 128 -15.27 2.08 -10.41
C HIS A 128 -13.76 1.90 -10.22
N LEU A 129 -13.06 1.42 -11.24
CA LEU A 129 -11.61 1.22 -11.18
C LEU A 129 -10.84 2.54 -11.10
N GLU A 130 -11.25 3.55 -11.87
CA GLU A 130 -10.68 4.90 -11.80
C GLU A 130 -10.93 5.55 -10.44
N GLU A 131 -12.12 5.38 -9.89
CA GLU A 131 -12.46 5.88 -8.57
C GLU A 131 -11.67 5.15 -7.47
N THR A 132 -11.43 3.85 -7.62
CA THR A 132 -10.71 3.04 -6.61
C THR A 132 -9.20 3.26 -6.64
N TYR A 133 -8.57 3.20 -7.82
CA TYR A 133 -7.12 3.07 -7.95
C TYR A 133 -6.41 4.33 -8.48
N CYS A 134 -7.15 5.34 -8.96
CA CYS A 134 -6.59 6.51 -9.66
C CYS A 134 -6.95 7.88 -9.03
N GLN A 135 -7.52 7.92 -7.83
CA GLN A 135 -7.83 9.18 -7.12
C GLN A 135 -6.68 9.62 -6.19
N SER A 136 -6.99 10.01 -4.94
CA SER A 136 -6.03 10.56 -3.98
C SER A 136 -5.12 9.50 -3.32
N ILE A 137 -5.40 8.21 -3.51
CA ILE A 137 -4.64 7.09 -2.98
C ILE A 137 -4.15 6.21 -4.14
N GLY A 138 -2.84 6.00 -4.23
CA GLY A 138 -2.23 4.96 -5.05
C GLY A 138 -1.68 3.85 -4.18
N VAL A 139 -1.86 2.59 -4.58
CA VAL A 139 -1.45 1.45 -3.78
C VAL A 139 -0.58 0.52 -4.61
N GLU A 140 0.59 0.17 -4.09
CA GLU A 140 1.47 -0.85 -4.63
C GLU A 140 1.47 -2.06 -3.71
N PHE A 141 0.94 -3.19 -4.19
CA PHE A 141 0.81 -4.38 -3.34
C PHE A 141 0.80 -5.72 -4.10
N THR A 142 0.64 -5.73 -5.42
CA THR A 142 0.44 -6.97 -6.18
C THR A 142 1.68 -7.86 -6.23
N TYR A 143 2.87 -7.32 -5.94
CA TYR A 143 4.11 -8.09 -5.76
C TYR A 143 4.18 -8.86 -4.42
N VAL A 144 3.25 -8.63 -3.50
CA VAL A 144 3.17 -9.38 -2.24
C VAL A 144 2.86 -10.85 -2.56
N ARG A 145 3.75 -11.76 -2.13
CA ARG A 145 3.66 -13.19 -2.49
C ARG A 145 2.55 -13.98 -1.79
N HIS A 146 1.98 -13.46 -0.70
CA HIS A 146 0.96 -14.19 0.06
C HIS A 146 -0.44 -13.76 -0.39
N PRO A 147 -1.25 -14.66 -0.99
CA PRO A 147 -2.56 -14.31 -1.54
C PRO A 147 -3.50 -13.71 -0.51
N ASN A 148 -3.53 -14.24 0.72
CA ASN A 148 -4.37 -13.71 1.79
C ASN A 148 -4.09 -12.22 2.10
N ARG A 149 -2.82 -11.78 2.04
CA ARG A 149 -2.45 -10.37 2.24
C ARG A 149 -2.87 -9.51 1.06
N VAL A 150 -2.72 -10.03 -0.16
CA VAL A 150 -3.16 -9.37 -1.39
C VAL A 150 -4.68 -9.19 -1.36
N ASP A 151 -5.44 -10.23 -1.03
CA ASP A 151 -6.91 -10.17 -1.00
C ASP A 151 -7.44 -9.30 0.13
N TRP A 152 -6.76 -9.30 1.28
CA TRP A 152 -7.05 -8.37 2.37
C TRP A 152 -6.87 -6.91 1.92
N LEU A 153 -5.76 -6.61 1.23
CA LEU A 153 -5.48 -5.26 0.71
C LEU A 153 -6.49 -4.87 -0.37
N LYS A 154 -6.79 -5.76 -1.33
CA LYS A 154 -7.84 -5.53 -2.33
C LYS A 154 -9.15 -5.15 -1.66
N ASN A 155 -9.61 -5.96 -0.70
CA ASN A 155 -10.86 -5.66 -0.03
C ASN A 155 -10.81 -4.30 0.68
N LYS A 156 -9.74 -3.99 1.43
CA LYS A 156 -9.63 -2.74 2.19
C LYS A 156 -9.64 -1.46 1.34
N ILE A 157 -9.20 -1.53 0.08
CA ILE A 157 -9.13 -0.37 -0.82
C ILE A 157 -10.38 -0.19 -1.69
N GLU A 158 -11.21 -1.23 -1.86
CA GLU A 158 -12.47 -1.12 -2.63
C GLU A 158 -13.39 -0.01 -2.10
N LEU A 159 -14.14 0.64 -2.99
CA LEU A 159 -14.98 1.82 -2.66
C LEU A 159 -15.92 1.63 -1.48
N LYS A 160 -16.49 0.43 -1.33
CA LYS A 160 -17.40 0.07 -0.22
C LYS A 160 -16.76 0.20 1.16
N ASN A 161 -15.43 0.16 1.23
CA ASN A 161 -14.64 0.26 2.46
C ASN A 161 -13.97 1.63 2.62
N ARG A 162 -14.30 2.62 1.77
CA ARG A 162 -13.84 3.99 1.94
C ARG A 162 -14.30 4.54 3.28
N LEU A 163 -13.40 5.25 3.95
CA LEU A 163 -13.63 5.80 5.26
C LEU A 163 -14.76 6.83 5.21
N GLN A 164 -15.82 6.59 5.98
CA GLN A 164 -16.92 7.55 6.15
C GLN A 164 -16.74 8.29 7.47
N LEU A 165 -16.27 9.53 7.38
CA LEU A 165 -16.03 10.38 8.54
C LEU A 165 -17.29 11.11 8.99
N SER A 166 -17.58 11.03 10.29
CA SER A 166 -18.64 11.84 10.90
C SER A 166 -18.30 13.33 10.86
N ALA A 167 -19.30 14.20 10.99
CA ALA A 167 -19.08 15.65 11.02
C ALA A 167 -18.15 16.06 12.17
N ASP A 168 -18.20 15.38 13.32
CA ASP A 168 -17.35 15.69 14.46
C ASP A 168 -15.91 15.19 14.25
N SER A 169 -15.73 14.02 13.63
CA SER A 169 -14.42 13.56 13.19
C SER A 169 -13.78 14.55 12.20
N LYS A 170 -14.55 15.07 11.23
CA LYS A 170 -14.06 16.10 10.30
C LYS A 170 -13.65 17.40 11.01
N LYS A 171 -14.41 17.84 12.03
CA LYS A 171 -14.03 19.00 12.85
C LYS A 171 -12.75 18.75 13.64
N HIS A 172 -12.57 17.55 14.19
CA HIS A 172 -11.36 17.17 14.92
C HIS A 172 -10.13 17.20 14.01
N ILE A 173 -10.24 16.62 12.82
CA ILE A 173 -9.18 16.63 11.81
C ILE A 173 -8.81 18.08 11.43
N LEU A 174 -9.82 18.93 11.19
CA LEU A 174 -9.61 20.35 10.94
C LEU A 174 -8.96 21.05 12.14
N HIS A 175 -9.31 20.69 13.37
CA HIS A 175 -8.69 21.22 14.57
C HIS A 175 -7.20 20.88 14.63
N LYS A 176 -6.82 19.63 14.35
CA LYS A 176 -5.42 19.19 14.27
C LYS A 176 -4.63 19.93 13.18
N LEU A 177 -5.24 20.17 12.02
CA LEU A 177 -4.64 21.01 10.97
C LEU A 177 -4.45 22.46 11.41
N ASN A 178 -5.43 23.04 12.12
CA ASN A 178 -5.33 24.39 12.67
C ASN A 178 -4.22 24.51 13.71
N GLN A 179 -4.06 23.49 14.58
CA GLN A 179 -2.94 23.41 15.52
C GLN A 179 -1.61 23.37 14.78
N ALA A 180 -1.49 22.51 13.77
CA ALA A 180 -0.27 22.36 12.97
C ALA A 180 0.13 23.67 12.28
N ASN A 181 -0.80 24.30 11.56
CA ASN A 181 -0.55 25.56 10.84
C ASN A 181 -0.34 26.73 11.81
N GLY A 182 -1.18 26.85 12.85
CA GLY A 182 -1.11 27.95 13.82
C GLY A 182 0.23 27.97 14.56
N PHE A 183 0.73 26.79 14.94
CA PHE A 183 2.04 26.66 15.57
C PHE A 183 3.19 27.15 14.66
N GLU A 184 3.18 26.76 13.39
CA GLU A 184 4.20 27.21 12.42
C GLU A 184 4.14 28.72 12.16
N GLN A 185 2.93 29.27 11.98
CA GLN A 185 2.76 30.72 11.81
C GLN A 185 3.26 31.50 13.03
N PHE A 186 3.02 30.99 14.23
CA PHE A 186 3.53 31.59 15.45
C PHE A 186 5.06 31.58 15.48
N LEU A 187 5.69 30.43 15.23
CA LEU A 187 7.16 30.32 15.20
C LEU A 187 7.79 31.22 14.15
N GLN A 188 7.20 31.28 12.94
CA GLN A 188 7.66 32.16 11.86
C GLN A 188 7.59 33.64 12.26
N LYS A 189 6.54 34.06 12.98
CA LYS A 189 6.35 35.45 13.40
C LYS A 189 7.23 35.83 14.60
N LYS A 190 7.39 34.94 15.57
CA LYS A 190 8.05 35.24 16.85
C LYS A 190 9.56 35.04 16.80
N PHE A 191 10.04 34.00 16.12
CA PHE A 191 11.45 33.60 16.08
C PHE A 191 12.05 33.76 14.68
N VAL A 192 12.00 34.99 14.16
CA VAL A 192 12.46 35.33 12.81
C VAL A 192 13.95 34.99 12.64
N GLY A 193 14.28 34.32 11.54
CA GLY A 193 15.68 33.95 11.21
C GLY A 193 16.21 32.70 11.92
N GLN A 194 15.48 32.14 12.88
CA GLN A 194 15.87 30.86 13.48
C GLN A 194 15.42 29.67 12.62
N LYS A 195 16.34 28.71 12.41
CA LYS A 195 16.00 27.43 11.76
C LYS A 195 15.02 26.64 12.64
N ARG A 196 13.87 26.27 12.07
CA ARG A 196 12.82 25.47 12.74
C ARG A 196 12.40 24.21 11.98
N PHE A 197 12.85 24.05 10.73
CA PHE A 197 12.46 22.95 9.85
C PHE A 197 10.94 22.79 9.72
N SER A 198 10.30 23.85 9.22
CA SER A 198 8.84 24.00 9.13
C SER A 198 8.17 22.79 8.47
N LEU A 199 7.02 22.40 9.03
CA LEU A 199 6.13 21.41 8.43
C LEU A 199 5.23 22.00 7.33
N GLU A 200 5.28 23.31 7.07
CA GLU A 200 4.36 23.96 6.13
C GLU A 200 4.43 23.36 4.70
N GLY A 201 3.26 23.02 4.18
CA GLY A 201 3.04 22.21 2.97
C GLY A 201 2.98 20.71 3.21
N GLY A 202 3.16 20.23 4.45
CA GLY A 202 3.06 18.83 4.88
C GLY A 202 2.31 18.67 6.21
N GLU A 203 1.43 19.61 6.54
CA GLU A 203 0.68 19.69 7.81
C GLU A 203 -0.18 18.45 8.07
N ALA A 204 -0.59 17.74 7.01
CA ALA A 204 -1.34 16.49 7.09
C ALA A 204 -0.64 15.39 7.89
N LEU A 205 0.67 15.48 8.13
CA LEU A 205 1.39 14.57 9.03
C LEU A 205 0.79 14.58 10.45
N ILE A 206 0.32 15.73 10.94
CA ILE A 206 -0.24 15.83 12.30
C ILE A 206 -1.54 15.04 12.45
N PRO A 207 -2.61 15.29 11.66
CA PRO A 207 -3.81 14.45 11.72
C PRO A 207 -3.54 12.99 11.33
N ALA A 208 -2.53 12.70 10.49
CA ALA A 208 -2.14 11.32 10.18
C ALA A 208 -1.62 10.56 11.41
N LEU A 209 -0.68 11.16 12.16
CA LEU A 209 -0.14 10.58 13.39
C LEU A 209 -1.21 10.46 14.47
N ASP A 210 -2.03 11.51 14.62
CA ASP A 210 -3.15 11.53 15.57
C ASP A 210 -4.11 10.36 15.33
N ALA A 211 -4.59 10.20 14.08
CA ALA A 211 -5.50 9.13 13.72
C ALA A 211 -4.88 7.73 13.89
N LEU A 212 -3.59 7.58 13.60
CA LEU A 212 -2.87 6.31 13.83
C LEU A 212 -2.80 5.98 15.31
N ILE A 213 -2.49 6.95 16.17
CA ILE A 213 -2.35 6.74 17.62
C ILE A 213 -3.72 6.45 18.24
N GLU A 214 -4.74 7.24 17.91
CA GLU A 214 -6.13 7.02 18.35
C GLU A 214 -6.61 5.62 17.95
N ARG A 215 -6.50 5.25 16.67
CA ARG A 215 -6.91 3.92 16.19
C ARG A 215 -6.10 2.80 16.84
N GLY A 216 -4.81 3.00 17.03
CA GLY A 216 -3.94 2.01 17.69
C GLY A 216 -4.37 1.77 19.14
N SER A 217 -4.73 2.84 19.86
CA SER A 217 -5.25 2.75 21.23
C SER A 217 -6.54 1.91 21.29
N GLU A 218 -7.43 2.02 20.30
CA GLU A 218 -8.70 1.29 20.26
C GLU A 218 -8.50 -0.22 20.06
N ILE A 219 -7.47 -0.58 19.29
CA ILE A 219 -7.15 -1.97 18.95
C ILE A 219 -6.08 -2.59 19.86
N GLY A 220 -5.79 -1.95 21.01
CA GLY A 220 -4.97 -2.51 22.09
C GLY A 220 -3.47 -2.23 22.00
N VAL A 221 -3.04 -1.25 21.20
CA VAL A 221 -1.66 -0.74 21.25
C VAL A 221 -1.48 0.09 22.52
N GLU A 222 -0.48 -0.24 23.31
CA GLU A 222 -0.16 0.42 24.59
C GLU A 222 1.04 1.37 24.46
N ASN A 223 1.93 1.12 23.50
CA ASN A 223 3.19 1.86 23.33
C ASN A 223 3.43 2.29 21.87
N PHE A 224 3.94 3.50 21.68
CA PHE A 224 4.46 3.96 20.39
C PHE A 224 5.90 4.41 20.55
N VAL A 225 6.78 3.91 19.70
CA VAL A 225 8.17 4.36 19.62
C VAL A 225 8.36 5.02 18.27
N MET A 226 8.69 6.30 18.27
CA MET A 226 8.85 7.10 17.07
C MET A 226 10.30 7.49 16.87
N ALA A 227 10.74 7.43 15.62
CA ALA A 227 11.95 8.11 15.13
C ALA A 227 11.54 9.01 13.98
N MET A 228 12.11 10.22 13.92
CA MET A 228 11.84 11.13 12.82
C MET A 228 13.03 12.04 12.52
N ALA A 229 13.13 12.43 11.25
CA ALA A 229 14.01 13.51 10.80
C ALA A 229 13.62 14.88 11.43
N HIS A 230 14.35 15.93 11.07
CA HIS A 230 14.14 17.27 11.62
C HIS A 230 12.82 17.93 11.19
N ARG A 231 12.25 17.55 10.03
CA ARG A 231 11.11 18.25 9.43
C ARG A 231 9.82 18.05 10.24
N GLY A 232 9.24 19.15 10.70
CA GLY A 232 8.02 19.14 11.52
C GLY A 232 8.20 18.58 12.92
N ARG A 233 9.43 18.31 13.38
CA ARG A 233 9.66 17.69 14.70
C ARG A 233 9.11 18.51 15.85
N LEU A 234 9.28 19.83 15.83
CA LEU A 234 8.72 20.71 16.87
C LEU A 234 7.19 20.69 16.86
N ASN A 235 6.60 20.56 15.68
CA ASN A 235 5.16 20.46 15.50
C ASN A 235 4.62 19.15 16.07
N VAL A 236 5.28 18.02 15.78
CA VAL A 236 4.98 16.71 16.37
C VAL A 236 5.15 16.73 17.89
N LEU A 237 6.23 17.33 18.40
CA LEU A 237 6.45 17.46 19.84
C LEU A 237 5.31 18.23 20.53
N ALA A 238 4.86 19.33 19.94
CA ALA A 238 3.79 20.16 20.50
C ALA A 238 2.42 19.50 20.38
N ASN A 239 2.06 19.01 19.18
CA ASN A 239 0.68 18.67 18.84
C ASN A 239 0.36 17.17 18.91
N ILE A 240 1.38 16.31 18.97
CA ILE A 240 1.22 14.86 19.16
C ILE A 240 1.71 14.45 20.56
N PHE A 241 2.93 14.82 20.93
CA PHE A 241 3.50 14.47 22.24
C PHE A 241 3.05 15.39 23.39
N ASN A 242 2.31 16.47 23.09
CA ASN A 242 1.85 17.46 24.08
C ASN A 242 3.00 18.05 24.93
N LYS A 243 4.21 18.16 24.37
CA LYS A 243 5.30 18.91 25.01
C LYS A 243 4.86 20.36 25.13
N THR A 244 4.92 20.91 26.33
CA THR A 244 4.37 22.25 26.60
C THR A 244 5.03 23.32 25.74
N TYR A 245 4.24 24.30 25.32
CA TYR A 245 4.75 25.44 24.55
C TYR A 245 5.88 26.17 25.29
N ASP A 246 5.77 26.33 26.61
CA ASP A 246 6.83 26.94 27.44
C ASP A 246 8.15 26.15 27.36
N ALA A 247 8.08 24.82 27.41
CA ALA A 247 9.26 23.96 27.29
C ALA A 247 9.90 24.07 25.90
N ILE A 248 9.10 24.19 24.84
CA ILE A 248 9.61 24.37 23.48
C ILE A 248 10.18 25.78 23.29
N PHE A 249 9.45 26.83 23.69
CA PHE A 249 9.86 28.22 23.45
C PHE A 249 11.06 28.63 24.30
N SER A 250 11.22 28.10 25.51
CA SER A 250 12.46 28.30 26.29
C SER A 250 13.70 27.76 25.56
N GLU A 251 13.57 26.74 24.72
CA GLU A 251 14.68 26.23 23.88
C GLU A 251 15.01 27.16 22.70
N PHE A 252 14.13 28.09 22.34
CA PHE A 252 14.41 29.14 21.35
C PHE A 252 15.09 30.37 21.95
N GLU A 253 14.84 30.63 23.24
CA GLU A 253 15.44 31.77 23.98
C GLU A 253 16.86 31.45 24.48
N GLY A 254 17.24 30.17 24.46
CA GLY A 254 18.55 29.68 24.89
C GLY A 254 18.49 29.19 26.33
N LYS A 255 18.66 27.88 26.54
CA LYS A 255 18.86 27.32 27.88
C LYS A 255 20.35 27.36 28.21
N GLU A 256 20.74 28.11 29.24
CA GLU A 256 22.01 27.88 29.90
C GLU A 256 21.87 26.57 30.70
N TYR A 257 22.61 25.54 30.31
CA TYR A 257 22.66 24.32 31.10
C TYR A 257 23.48 24.63 32.36
N GLU A 258 22.85 24.61 33.54
CA GLU A 258 23.48 24.95 34.83
C GLU A 258 24.66 24.02 35.18
N ASN A 259 24.77 22.84 34.55
CA ASN A 259 25.79 21.83 34.83
C ASN A 259 26.84 21.73 33.72
N SER A 260 28.11 21.94 34.08
CA SER A 260 29.31 21.85 33.22
C SER A 260 29.67 20.45 32.69
N LEU A 261 28.79 19.45 32.90
CA LEU A 261 28.96 18.07 32.45
C LEU A 261 28.13 17.73 31.20
N PHE A 262 27.33 18.67 30.69
CA PHE A 262 26.40 18.43 29.58
C PHE A 262 26.55 19.50 28.50
N ASP A 263 27.09 19.12 27.34
CA ASP A 263 27.29 20.03 26.20
C ASP A 263 25.98 20.44 25.50
N GLY A 264 24.88 19.71 25.77
CA GLY A 264 23.59 19.95 25.12
C GLY A 264 23.52 19.43 23.68
N ASP A 265 22.36 19.63 23.04
CA ASP A 265 22.17 19.48 21.60
C ASP A 265 21.06 20.44 21.15
N VAL A 266 20.92 20.64 19.84
CA VAL A 266 19.89 21.49 19.28
C VAL A 266 18.49 20.93 19.56
N LYS A 267 17.52 21.83 19.78
CA LYS A 267 16.12 21.53 20.17
C LYS A 267 15.41 20.44 19.35
N TYR A 268 15.80 20.24 18.09
CA TYR A 268 15.23 19.24 17.19
C TYR A 268 16.01 17.90 17.15
N HIS A 269 16.93 17.65 18.09
CA HIS A 269 17.60 16.35 18.29
C HIS A 269 17.19 15.66 19.60
N LEU A 270 16.62 16.41 20.55
CA LEU A 270 16.26 15.88 21.86
C LEU A 270 15.09 14.90 21.75
N GLY A 271 15.18 13.79 22.49
CA GLY A 271 14.10 12.82 22.65
C GLY A 271 13.05 13.32 23.65
N PHE A 272 11.89 12.67 23.67
CA PHE A 272 10.81 13.00 24.60
C PHE A 272 9.91 11.79 24.83
N SER A 273 9.52 11.53 26.07
CA SER A 273 8.55 10.48 26.41
C SER A 273 7.38 11.07 27.18
N CYS A 274 6.17 10.61 26.89
CA CYS A 274 4.97 11.02 27.59
C CYS A 274 3.93 9.91 27.65
N GLU A 275 2.98 10.04 28.57
CA GLU A 275 1.71 9.33 28.49
C GLU A 275 0.70 10.25 27.82
N ALA A 276 0.14 9.80 26.69
CA ALA A 276 -0.91 10.50 25.98
C ALA A 276 -2.26 9.84 26.28
N LYS A 277 -3.26 10.66 26.58
CA LYS A 277 -4.65 10.23 26.68
C LYS A 277 -5.31 10.35 25.32
N CYS A 278 -5.83 9.25 24.82
CA CYS A 278 -6.60 9.17 23.59
C CYS A 278 -8.06 9.57 23.85
N GLU A 279 -8.77 9.98 22.80
CA GLU A 279 -10.20 10.33 22.86
C GLU A 279 -11.06 9.14 23.28
N SER A 280 -10.61 7.92 22.95
CA SER A 280 -11.21 6.66 23.40
C SER A 280 -11.20 6.47 24.93
N GLY A 281 -10.44 7.29 25.67
CA GLY A 281 -10.21 7.18 27.11
C GLY A 281 -9.02 6.29 27.47
N ASN A 282 -8.45 5.57 26.50
CA ASN A 282 -7.24 4.79 26.69
C ASN A 282 -6.03 5.72 26.86
N SER A 283 -5.01 5.24 27.56
CA SER A 283 -3.73 5.95 27.68
C SER A 283 -2.64 5.12 27.02
N VAL A 284 -1.80 5.78 26.23
CA VAL A 284 -0.69 5.16 25.50
C VAL A 284 0.62 5.83 25.90
N HIS A 285 1.68 5.02 26.01
CA HIS A 285 3.02 5.52 26.28
C HIS A 285 3.72 5.81 24.95
N MET A 286 4.16 7.05 24.76
CA MET A 286 4.84 7.45 23.52
C MET A 286 6.27 7.87 23.83
N THR A 287 7.21 7.43 22.99
CA THR A 287 8.62 7.82 23.06
C THR A 287 9.10 8.28 21.70
N LEU A 288 9.61 9.50 21.62
CA LEU A 288 10.36 10.02 20.48
C LEU A 288 11.86 9.85 20.75
N CYS A 289 12.54 9.10 19.89
CA CYS A 289 13.96 8.85 20.02
C CYS A 289 14.77 10.15 19.81
N PRO A 290 15.84 10.38 20.59
CA PRO A 290 16.83 11.39 20.25
C PRO A 290 17.58 10.94 18.99
N ASN A 291 17.99 11.90 18.15
CA ASN A 291 18.71 11.60 16.92
C ASN A 291 19.73 12.69 16.58
N PRO A 292 20.88 12.32 15.98
CA PRO A 292 21.80 13.30 15.42
C PRO A 292 21.25 13.88 14.11
N SER A 293 21.99 14.83 13.51
CA SER A 293 21.68 15.35 12.17
C SER A 293 21.87 14.34 11.03
N HIS A 294 22.54 13.21 11.28
CA HIS A 294 22.70 12.13 10.29
C HIS A 294 21.34 11.47 10.06
N LEU A 295 20.70 11.80 8.93
CA LEU A 295 19.37 11.31 8.57
C LEU A 295 19.35 9.77 8.52
N GLU A 296 18.22 9.18 8.90
CA GLU A 296 17.97 7.73 8.96
C GLU A 296 18.84 6.93 9.97
N ALA A 297 19.90 7.54 10.55
CA ALA A 297 20.76 6.85 11.52
C ALA A 297 20.03 6.46 12.83
N VAL A 298 18.89 7.07 13.11
CA VAL A 298 18.06 6.76 14.29
C VAL A 298 17.15 5.55 14.07
N ASP A 299 16.88 5.15 12.83
CA ASP A 299 15.97 4.05 12.50
C ASP A 299 16.34 2.73 13.23
N PRO A 300 17.59 2.23 13.14
CA PRO A 300 17.95 1.01 13.87
C PRO A 300 17.92 1.19 15.40
N ILE A 301 18.10 2.42 15.89
CA ILE A 301 18.04 2.73 17.33
C ILE A 301 16.60 2.62 17.83
N ALA A 302 15.63 3.15 17.07
CA ALA A 302 14.22 3.05 17.39
C ALA A 302 13.71 1.60 17.33
N GLU A 303 14.16 0.82 16.35
CA GLU A 303 13.86 -0.62 16.27
C GLU A 303 14.47 -1.39 17.45
N GLY A 304 15.74 -1.13 17.79
CA GLY A 304 16.39 -1.75 18.94
C GLY A 304 15.72 -1.40 20.27
N LEU A 305 15.32 -0.14 20.45
CA LEU A 305 14.55 0.30 21.63
C LEU A 305 13.20 -0.39 21.70
N THR A 306 12.49 -0.46 20.57
CA THR A 306 11.20 -1.16 20.45
C THR A 306 11.35 -2.61 20.83
N ARG A 307 12.35 -3.30 20.28
CA ARG A 307 12.65 -4.70 20.58
C ARG A 307 12.96 -4.90 22.07
N ALA A 308 13.76 -4.02 22.67
CA ALA A 308 14.04 -4.08 24.10
C ALA A 308 12.77 -3.93 24.96
N ILE A 309 11.82 -3.07 24.57
CA ILE A 309 10.54 -2.93 25.28
C ILE A 309 9.68 -4.18 25.11
N ILE A 310 9.63 -4.76 23.92
CA ILE A 310 8.92 -6.02 23.64
C ILE A 310 9.41 -7.12 24.59
N ASP A 311 10.73 -7.33 24.64
CA ASP A 311 11.33 -8.43 25.39
C ASP A 311 11.22 -8.22 26.91
N ASN A 312 11.44 -7.00 27.40
CA ASN A 312 11.55 -6.74 28.85
C ASN A 312 10.24 -6.31 29.53
N LYS A 313 9.33 -5.65 28.81
CA LYS A 313 8.11 -5.07 29.40
C LYS A 313 6.82 -5.70 28.90
N LEU A 314 6.80 -6.19 27.66
CA LEU A 314 5.58 -6.70 27.01
C LEU A 314 5.54 -8.23 26.91
N GLY A 315 6.50 -8.93 27.51
CA GLY A 315 6.53 -10.40 27.54
C GLY A 315 6.64 -11.02 26.14
N GLY A 316 7.24 -10.32 25.19
CA GLY A 316 7.34 -10.76 23.79
C GLY A 316 6.16 -10.36 22.89
N ASP A 317 5.14 -9.68 23.40
CA ASP A 317 3.97 -9.29 22.60
C ASP A 317 4.25 -8.01 21.78
N SER A 318 4.61 -8.21 20.52
CA SER A 318 4.86 -7.13 19.57
C SER A 318 3.59 -6.39 19.12
N LYS A 319 2.39 -6.91 19.38
CA LYS A 319 1.13 -6.24 18.98
C LYS A 319 0.78 -5.06 19.88
N LYS A 320 1.34 -5.00 21.09
CA LYS A 320 1.12 -3.93 22.09
C LYS A 320 2.01 -2.71 21.89
N ILE A 321 2.94 -2.75 20.94
CA ILE A 321 3.85 -1.65 20.64
C ILE A 321 3.98 -1.47 19.14
N VAL A 322 3.94 -0.22 18.67
CA VAL A 322 4.10 0.11 17.25
C VAL A 322 5.30 1.03 17.07
N PRO A 323 6.36 0.58 16.37
CA PRO A 323 7.40 1.47 15.87
C PRO A 323 6.89 2.31 14.69
N ILE A 324 7.19 3.61 14.71
CA ILE A 324 6.87 4.58 13.66
C ILE A 324 8.16 5.27 13.22
N LEU A 325 8.51 5.14 11.94
CA LEU A 325 9.68 5.80 11.38
C LEU A 325 9.24 6.85 10.36
N VAL A 326 9.64 8.12 10.59
CA VAL A 326 9.27 9.24 9.73
C VAL A 326 10.48 9.75 8.97
N HIS A 327 10.44 9.57 7.65
CA HIS A 327 11.57 9.81 6.75
C HIS A 327 11.35 11.03 5.85
N GLY A 328 12.45 11.53 5.27
CA GLY A 328 12.41 12.43 4.11
C GLY A 328 12.59 11.65 2.80
N ASP A 329 12.00 12.11 1.69
CA ASP A 329 12.03 11.40 0.40
C ASP A 329 13.44 11.19 -0.17
N ALA A 330 14.32 12.18 -0.05
CA ALA A 330 15.70 12.05 -0.53
C ALA A 330 16.53 11.10 0.37
N ALA A 331 16.28 11.11 1.68
CA ALA A 331 17.06 10.36 2.64
C ALA A 331 16.66 8.87 2.66
N VAL A 332 15.34 8.57 2.63
CA VAL A 332 14.83 7.19 2.56
C VAL A 332 15.31 6.45 1.32
N ALA A 333 15.48 7.16 0.20
CA ALA A 333 15.95 6.59 -1.06
C ALA A 333 17.49 6.46 -1.15
N GLY A 334 18.22 7.29 -0.40
CA GLY A 334 19.67 7.45 -0.58
C GLY A 334 20.53 6.87 0.54
N GLN A 335 20.01 6.70 1.76
CA GLN A 335 20.79 6.20 2.90
C GLN A 335 20.70 4.67 2.99
N GLY A 336 21.86 3.99 2.94
CA GLY A 336 21.93 2.52 2.97
C GLY A 336 21.40 1.89 4.25
N VAL A 337 21.41 2.62 5.37
CA VAL A 337 20.89 2.14 6.66
C VAL A 337 19.40 1.81 6.59
N VAL A 338 18.63 2.48 5.72
CA VAL A 338 17.19 2.19 5.53
C VAL A 338 17.01 0.78 4.94
N TYR A 339 17.83 0.43 3.95
CA TYR A 339 17.83 -0.93 3.40
C TYR A 339 18.20 -1.96 4.48
N GLU A 340 19.23 -1.68 5.29
CA GLU A 340 19.65 -2.56 6.37
C GLU A 340 18.53 -2.81 7.38
N VAL A 341 17.83 -1.75 7.83
CA VAL A 341 16.70 -1.85 8.77
C VAL A 341 15.54 -2.64 8.18
N VAL A 342 15.08 -2.29 6.98
CA VAL A 342 13.97 -2.98 6.32
C VAL A 342 14.29 -4.46 6.12
N GLN A 343 15.52 -4.80 5.74
CA GLN A 343 15.96 -6.18 5.57
C GLN A 343 15.93 -6.99 6.89
N MET A 344 16.08 -6.34 8.04
CA MET A 344 16.05 -6.97 9.37
C MET A 344 14.63 -7.19 9.91
N ALA A 345 13.60 -6.59 9.32
CA ALA A 345 12.24 -6.51 9.87
C ALA A 345 11.60 -7.85 10.30
N GLN A 346 12.09 -8.98 9.77
CA GLN A 346 11.54 -10.32 10.02
C GLN A 346 12.54 -11.30 10.62
N LEU A 347 13.75 -10.85 10.92
CA LEU A 347 14.78 -11.70 11.54
C LEU A 347 14.45 -11.88 13.03
N GLU A 348 14.56 -13.10 13.54
CA GLU A 348 14.16 -13.41 14.93
C GLU A 348 14.85 -12.53 15.99
N GLY A 349 16.11 -12.15 15.76
CA GLY A 349 16.86 -11.28 16.67
C GLY A 349 16.48 -9.79 16.61
N TYR A 350 15.74 -9.37 15.57
CA TYR A 350 15.52 -7.95 15.26
C TYR A 350 14.06 -7.56 15.07
N LYS A 351 13.19 -8.51 14.71
CA LYS A 351 11.77 -8.24 14.41
C LYS A 351 11.07 -7.54 15.58
N THR A 352 10.25 -6.56 15.24
CA THR A 352 9.45 -5.73 16.17
C THR A 352 7.94 -5.84 15.91
N GLY A 353 7.52 -6.84 15.12
CA GLY A 353 6.12 -7.03 14.75
C GLY A 353 5.66 -6.13 13.59
N GLY A 354 6.59 -5.56 12.84
CA GLY A 354 6.30 -4.69 11.71
C GLY A 354 6.30 -3.21 12.07
N THR A 355 6.81 -2.39 11.16
CA THR A 355 7.00 -0.94 11.34
C THR A 355 6.14 -0.12 10.38
N ILE A 356 5.58 1.00 10.88
CA ILE A 356 4.87 1.95 10.04
C ILE A 356 5.85 3.04 9.61
N HIS A 357 6.22 3.00 8.33
CA HIS A 357 7.11 3.99 7.71
C HIS A 357 6.27 5.09 7.07
N ILE A 358 6.49 6.34 7.49
CA ILE A 358 5.82 7.52 6.92
C ILE A 358 6.89 8.37 6.24
N VAL A 359 6.83 8.48 4.92
CA VAL A 359 7.74 9.36 4.16
C VAL A 359 7.05 10.69 3.92
N VAL A 360 7.60 11.76 4.48
CA VAL A 360 7.13 13.12 4.22
C VAL A 360 7.73 13.61 2.91
N ASN A 361 7.12 13.19 1.80
CA ASN A 361 7.63 13.40 0.45
C ASN A 361 7.23 14.78 -0.09
N ASN A 362 8.07 15.77 0.20
CA ASN A 362 7.93 17.13 -0.33
C ASN A 362 8.58 17.33 -1.70
N GLN A 363 9.05 16.24 -2.33
CA GLN A 363 9.58 16.20 -3.68
C GLN A 363 10.87 17.03 -3.87
N ILE A 364 11.62 17.29 -2.77
CA ILE A 364 12.88 18.05 -2.81
C ILE A 364 13.82 17.68 -1.65
N GLY A 365 15.06 17.34 -1.99
CA GLY A 365 16.13 17.12 -1.03
C GLY A 365 17.02 18.36 -0.89
N PHE A 366 16.68 19.29 0.01
CA PHE A 366 17.36 20.58 0.16
C PHE A 366 17.33 21.41 -1.14
N THR A 367 18.35 21.28 -2.00
CA THR A 367 18.44 21.89 -3.34
C THR A 367 18.30 20.88 -4.47
N THR A 368 18.38 19.58 -4.16
CA THR A 368 18.37 18.49 -5.14
C THR A 368 16.94 18.14 -5.53
N ASN A 369 16.69 18.10 -6.84
CA ASN A 369 15.40 17.71 -7.40
C ASN A 369 15.17 16.19 -7.21
N TYR A 370 13.93 15.75 -7.04
CA TYR A 370 13.58 14.33 -6.90
C TYR A 370 14.04 13.46 -8.08
N LEU A 371 14.26 14.05 -9.27
CA LEU A 371 14.84 13.38 -10.43
C LEU A 371 16.32 13.03 -10.27
N ASP A 372 17.07 13.83 -9.51
CA ASP A 372 18.49 13.63 -9.27
C ASP A 372 18.75 12.89 -7.94
N GLY A 373 17.71 12.73 -7.11
CA GLY A 373 17.82 12.09 -5.80
C GLY A 373 17.73 10.57 -5.80
N ARG A 374 17.27 9.94 -6.90
CA ARG A 374 17.08 8.48 -6.98
C ARG A 374 16.93 7.99 -8.43
N SER A 375 17.22 6.71 -8.64
CA SER A 375 17.02 6.01 -9.94
C SER A 375 15.66 5.33 -10.06
N SER A 376 14.98 5.11 -8.94
CA SER A 376 13.70 4.43 -8.86
C SER A 376 12.52 5.38 -9.11
N THR A 377 11.33 4.85 -9.36
CA THR A 377 10.14 5.68 -9.61
C THR A 377 9.75 6.43 -8.34
N TYR A 378 9.66 5.70 -7.23
CA TYR A 378 9.25 6.20 -5.93
C TYR A 378 10.42 6.19 -4.95
N CYS A 379 10.43 7.14 -4.01
CA CYS A 379 11.41 7.16 -2.93
C CYS A 379 11.25 5.94 -1.99
N THR A 380 10.05 5.39 -1.93
CA THR A 380 9.67 4.21 -1.13
C THR A 380 9.97 2.88 -1.81
N ASP A 381 10.60 2.85 -2.99
CA ASP A 381 10.88 1.58 -3.69
C ASP A 381 11.77 0.62 -2.90
N VAL A 382 12.49 1.11 -1.87
CA VAL A 382 13.20 0.26 -0.89
C VAL A 382 12.28 -0.72 -0.16
N ALA A 383 11.00 -0.38 0.04
CA ALA A 383 9.98 -1.24 0.66
C ALA A 383 9.75 -2.55 -0.09
N LYS A 384 10.06 -2.56 -1.40
CA LYS A 384 9.88 -3.75 -2.26
C LYS A 384 10.92 -4.84 -1.97
N THR A 385 12.02 -4.51 -1.28
CA THR A 385 13.04 -5.50 -0.87
C THR A 385 12.48 -6.59 0.05
N THR A 386 11.54 -6.24 0.92
CA THR A 386 10.81 -7.17 1.81
C THR A 386 9.34 -7.38 1.40
N LEU A 387 8.96 -6.90 0.21
CA LEU A 387 7.62 -7.00 -0.36
C LEU A 387 6.56 -6.37 0.54
N CYS A 388 6.85 -5.20 1.12
CA CYS A 388 5.90 -4.44 1.91
C CYS A 388 4.95 -3.64 1.01
N PRO A 389 3.66 -3.51 1.36
CA PRO A 389 2.76 -2.65 0.62
C PRO A 389 3.14 -1.19 0.79
N VAL A 390 2.96 -0.40 -0.27
CA VAL A 390 3.19 1.04 -0.28
C VAL A 390 1.90 1.76 -0.62
N PHE A 391 1.54 2.76 0.18
CA PHE A 391 0.43 3.67 -0.06
C PHE A 391 0.97 5.06 -0.39
N HIS A 392 0.72 5.54 -1.60
CA HIS A 392 1.00 6.92 -1.99
C HIS A 392 -0.25 7.75 -1.82
N VAL A 393 -0.22 8.78 -1.00
CA VAL A 393 -1.42 9.54 -0.66
C VAL A 393 -1.20 11.04 -0.83
N ASN A 394 -2.22 11.73 -1.35
CA ASN A 394 -2.20 13.17 -1.50
C ASN A 394 -2.30 13.86 -0.13
N GLY A 395 -1.30 14.64 0.24
CA GLY A 395 -1.29 15.39 1.50
C GLY A 395 -2.36 16.47 1.61
N ASP A 396 -2.94 16.94 0.50
CA ASP A 396 -4.06 17.89 0.51
C ASP A 396 -5.42 17.19 0.73
N ASP A 397 -5.50 15.86 0.55
CA ASP A 397 -6.69 15.06 0.85
C ASP A 397 -6.52 14.34 2.20
N VAL A 398 -6.78 15.08 3.28
CA VAL A 398 -6.54 14.59 4.63
C VAL A 398 -7.47 13.43 5.02
N GLU A 399 -8.66 13.33 4.41
CA GLU A 399 -9.56 12.19 4.63
C GLU A 399 -8.93 10.90 4.07
N ALA A 400 -8.36 10.98 2.86
CA ALA A 400 -7.60 9.88 2.27
C ALA A 400 -6.35 9.51 3.09
N VAL A 401 -5.61 10.50 3.61
CA VAL A 401 -4.45 10.27 4.49
C VAL A 401 -4.86 9.45 5.71
N ILE A 402 -5.95 9.82 6.37
CA ILE A 402 -6.43 9.13 7.58
C ILE A 402 -6.87 7.70 7.25
N GLN A 403 -7.59 7.50 6.14
CA GLN A 403 -7.94 6.16 5.69
C GLN A 403 -6.69 5.29 5.50
N VAL A 404 -5.66 5.81 4.85
CA VAL A 404 -4.39 5.09 4.63
C VAL A 404 -3.70 4.76 5.95
N MET A 405 -3.65 5.70 6.91
CA MET A 405 -3.05 5.45 8.22
C MET A 405 -3.76 4.34 9.00
N GLN A 406 -5.10 4.31 8.96
CA GLN A 406 -5.88 3.24 9.58
C GLN A 406 -5.62 1.89 8.91
N ILE A 407 -5.62 1.83 7.58
CA ILE A 407 -5.32 0.60 6.83
C ILE A 407 -3.89 0.11 7.11
N ALA A 408 -2.91 1.02 7.14
CA ALA A 408 -1.51 0.67 7.41
C ALA A 408 -1.33 0.05 8.80
N LEU A 409 -1.95 0.66 9.82
CA LEU A 409 -1.94 0.12 11.18
C LEU A 409 -2.64 -1.24 11.28
N GLU A 410 -3.81 -1.39 10.67
CA GLU A 410 -4.54 -2.67 10.67
C GLU A 410 -3.77 -3.77 9.94
N TYR A 411 -3.13 -3.46 8.81
CA TYR A 411 -2.27 -4.42 8.10
C TYR A 411 -1.09 -4.87 8.96
N ARG A 412 -0.44 -3.91 9.65
CA ARG A 412 0.65 -4.20 10.58
C ARG A 412 0.18 -5.12 11.70
N GLN A 413 -0.95 -4.81 12.36
CA GLN A 413 -1.49 -5.61 13.46
C GLN A 413 -1.91 -7.03 13.02
N GLU A 414 -2.47 -7.16 11.82
CA GLU A 414 -2.93 -8.43 11.28
C GLU A 414 -1.76 -9.33 10.88
N PHE A 415 -0.78 -8.78 10.15
CA PHE A 415 0.26 -9.58 9.50
C PHE A 415 1.65 -9.50 10.14
N ASN A 416 1.87 -8.58 11.08
CA ASN A 416 3.17 -8.28 11.69
C ASN A 416 4.26 -7.93 10.65
N ARG A 417 3.91 -7.04 9.73
CA ARG A 417 4.72 -6.66 8.57
C ARG A 417 4.78 -5.15 8.44
N ASP A 418 5.90 -4.66 7.93
CA ASP A 418 6.08 -3.23 7.69
C ASP A 418 5.13 -2.75 6.60
N VAL A 419 4.76 -1.48 6.69
CA VAL A 419 3.93 -0.77 5.70
C VAL A 419 4.54 0.60 5.46
N PHE A 420 4.58 1.02 4.20
CA PHE A 420 5.06 2.34 3.82
C PHE A 420 3.90 3.24 3.40
N VAL A 421 3.91 4.46 3.92
CA VAL A 421 3.00 5.55 3.56
C VAL A 421 3.84 6.68 2.98
N ASP A 422 3.76 6.87 1.67
CA ASP A 422 4.34 7.99 0.95
C ASP A 422 3.34 9.17 0.97
N LEU A 423 3.55 10.10 1.91
CA LEU A 423 2.74 11.30 2.06
C LEU A 423 3.24 12.38 1.08
N LEU A 424 2.64 12.42 -0.11
CA LEU A 424 2.99 13.39 -1.14
C LEU A 424 2.52 14.78 -0.73
N CYS A 425 3.47 15.67 -0.56
CA CYS A 425 3.24 17.00 -0.05
C CYS A 425 4.19 17.99 -0.76
N TYR A 426 4.37 19.17 -0.19
CA TYR A 426 5.34 20.14 -0.68
C TYR A 426 6.06 20.83 0.48
N ARG A 427 7.14 21.56 0.16
CA ARG A 427 7.87 22.38 1.13
C ARG A 427 7.65 23.84 0.79
N LYS A 428 6.85 24.55 1.60
CA LYS A 428 6.47 25.94 1.33
C LYS A 428 7.65 26.92 1.38
N TYR A 429 8.61 26.68 2.29
CA TYR A 429 9.79 27.53 2.48
C TYR A 429 11.10 26.76 2.27
N GLY A 430 12.20 27.49 2.06
CA GLY A 430 13.54 26.96 1.80
C GLY A 430 14.21 26.30 3.00
#